data_AF-A0A660LF87-F1
#
_entry.id   AF-A0A660LF87-F1
#
_cell.length_a   1.000
_cell.length_b   1.000
_cell.length_c   1.000
_cell.angle_alpha   90.00
_cell.angle_beta   90.00
_cell.angle_gamma   90.00
#
_symmetry.space_group_name_H-M   'P 1'
#
loop_
_entity.id
_entity.type
_entity.pdbx_description
1 polymer ?
#
loop_
_entity_poly.entity_id
_entity_poly.type
_entity_poly.pdbx_seq_one_letter_code
_entity_poly.pdbx_strand_id
1 'polypeptide(L)'
;MTALHRLAAELRDEGGILAETVVESDAATPHGDVVAAKGDSYPLLVEAIREGYLQHYGAGRVVQPDDADLALLAGDRLYALGLERLAATGDLEAVAELADVIALCAQAHAEGDPARAEAVWTAGAAAVAGGPSPDHEATKRQWRGA
;
A
#
# COMPACT_ATOMS: atom_id res chain seq x y z
N MET A 1 -19.20 -3.08 0.00
CA MET A 1 -18.16 -3.56 0.94
C MET A 1 -16.90 -2.75 0.67
N THR A 2 -16.28 -2.15 1.70
CA THR A 2 -15.08 -1.31 1.55
C THR A 2 -13.86 -2.17 1.17
N ALA A 3 -12.76 -1.54 0.73
CA ALA A 3 -11.52 -2.25 0.45
C ALA A 3 -10.98 -2.99 1.68
N LEU A 4 -11.05 -2.36 2.86
CA LEU A 4 -10.59 -2.98 4.12
C LEU A 4 -11.46 -4.18 4.54
N HIS A 5 -12.79 -4.09 4.41
CA HIS A 5 -13.66 -5.25 4.67
C HIS A 5 -13.40 -6.41 3.71
N ARG A 6 -13.10 -6.12 2.44
CA ARG A 6 -12.72 -7.15 1.46
C ARG A 6 -11.38 -7.79 1.84
N LEU A 7 -10.38 -6.98 2.19
CA LEU A 7 -9.07 -7.47 2.63
C LEU A 7 -9.18 -8.34 3.89
N ALA A 8 -9.95 -7.89 4.88
CA ALA A 8 -10.19 -8.66 6.11
C ALA A 8 -10.85 -10.02 5.81
N ALA A 9 -11.86 -10.04 4.94
CA ALA A 9 -12.50 -11.28 4.52
C ALA A 9 -11.51 -12.23 3.83
N GLU A 10 -10.72 -11.74 2.88
CA GLU A 10 -9.75 -12.58 2.15
C GLU A 10 -8.67 -13.17 3.06
N LEU A 11 -8.14 -12.39 4.00
CA LEU A 11 -7.13 -12.87 4.95
C LEU A 11 -7.70 -13.90 5.92
N ARG A 12 -8.97 -13.76 6.33
CA ARG A 12 -9.64 -14.76 7.17
C ARG A 12 -9.94 -16.05 6.40
N ASP A 13 -10.35 -15.92 5.15
CA ASP A 13 -10.60 -17.07 4.27
C ASP A 13 -9.30 -17.84 3.96
N GLU A 14 -8.16 -17.15 3.84
CA GLU A 14 -6.82 -17.76 3.72
C GLU A 14 -6.43 -18.52 5.00
N GLY A 15 -6.81 -18.01 6.17
CA GLY A 15 -6.58 -18.64 7.47
C GLY A 15 -5.13 -18.49 7.98
N GLY A 16 -4.74 -19.39 8.87
CA GLY A 16 -3.41 -19.38 9.51
C GLY A 16 -3.25 -18.28 10.57
N ILE A 17 -2.01 -18.09 11.03
CA ILE A 17 -1.69 -17.20 12.17
C ILE A 17 -2.08 -15.75 11.88
N LEU A 18 -1.94 -15.28 10.63
CA LEU A 18 -2.32 -13.91 10.29
C LEU A 18 -3.83 -13.67 10.44
N ALA A 19 -4.67 -14.65 10.10
CA ALA A 19 -6.12 -14.53 10.23
C ALA A 19 -6.57 -14.25 11.68
N GLU A 20 -5.83 -14.74 12.67
CA GLU A 20 -6.10 -14.51 14.11
C GLU A 20 -5.87 -13.05 14.52
N THR A 21 -5.13 -12.29 13.70
CA THR A 21 -4.80 -10.88 13.95
C THR A 21 -5.67 -9.90 13.14
N VAL A 22 -6.63 -10.41 12.37
CA VAL A 22 -7.47 -9.61 11.47
C VAL A 22 -8.68 -9.04 12.21
N VAL A 23 -8.76 -7.71 12.26
CA VAL A 23 -9.88 -6.96 12.83
C VAL A 23 -10.75 -6.35 11.73
N GLU A 24 -12.01 -6.07 12.03
CA GLU A 24 -12.85 -5.22 11.17
C GLU A 24 -12.40 -3.75 11.28
N SER A 25 -12.45 -3.03 10.17
CA SER A 25 -11.96 -1.65 10.12
C SER A 25 -12.77 -0.80 9.15
N ASP A 26 -13.38 0.26 9.69
CA ASP A 26 -14.04 1.33 8.95
C ASP A 26 -13.12 2.55 8.74
N ALA A 27 -11.80 2.36 8.91
CA ALA A 27 -10.83 3.42 8.68
C ALA A 27 -10.89 3.94 7.24
N ALA A 28 -10.59 5.24 7.07
CA ALA A 28 -10.55 5.85 5.75
C ALA A 28 -9.50 5.20 4.84
N THR A 29 -9.82 5.10 3.55
CA THR A 29 -8.97 4.51 2.50
C THR A 29 -8.65 5.54 1.41
N PRO A 30 -8.06 6.71 1.75
CA PRO A 30 -7.91 7.79 0.78
C PRO A 30 -7.10 7.38 -0.46
N HIS A 31 -6.16 6.44 -0.32
CA HIS A 31 -5.35 5.95 -1.43
C HIS A 31 -6.12 4.95 -2.31
N GLY A 32 -6.90 4.05 -1.71
CA GLY A 32 -7.81 3.16 -2.43
C GLY A 32 -8.95 3.92 -3.13
N ASP A 33 -9.48 4.96 -2.49
CA ASP A 33 -10.57 5.78 -3.00
C ASP A 33 -10.14 6.55 -4.26
N VAL A 34 -8.93 7.10 -4.27
CA VAL A 34 -8.43 7.89 -5.42
C VAL A 34 -8.24 7.03 -6.67
N VAL A 35 -7.89 5.74 -6.51
CA VAL A 35 -7.67 4.81 -7.63
C VAL A 35 -8.95 4.06 -8.06
N ALA A 36 -10.09 4.29 -7.39
CA ALA A 36 -11.32 3.54 -7.65
C ALA A 36 -11.80 3.63 -9.10
N ALA A 37 -11.62 4.79 -9.75
CA ALA A 37 -12.01 5.00 -11.14
C ALA A 37 -11.20 4.15 -12.15
N LYS A 38 -10.06 3.57 -11.74
CA LYS A 38 -9.20 2.74 -12.58
C LYS A 38 -9.70 1.30 -12.71
N GLY A 39 -10.56 0.86 -11.79
CA GLY A 39 -11.23 -0.43 -11.83
C GLY A 39 -11.42 -1.07 -10.46
N ASP A 40 -12.36 -2.01 -10.35
CA ASP A 40 -12.81 -2.60 -9.08
C ASP A 40 -11.73 -3.34 -8.27
N SER A 41 -10.62 -3.72 -8.93
CA SER A 41 -9.47 -4.37 -8.30
C SER A 41 -8.50 -3.38 -7.64
N TYR A 42 -8.43 -2.13 -8.11
CA TYR A 42 -7.44 -1.15 -7.70
C TYR A 42 -7.54 -0.71 -6.23
N PRO A 43 -8.74 -0.43 -5.67
CA PRO A 43 -8.83 -0.07 -4.26
C PRO A 43 -8.30 -1.15 -3.32
N LEU A 44 -8.62 -2.41 -3.60
CA LEU A 44 -8.18 -3.54 -2.77
C LEU A 44 -6.67 -3.75 -2.85
N LEU A 45 -6.09 -3.75 -4.06
CA LEU A 45 -4.64 -3.96 -4.19
C LEU A 45 -3.83 -2.80 -3.58
N VAL A 46 -4.28 -1.54 -3.74
CA VAL A 46 -3.58 -0.38 -3.17
C VAL A 46 -3.68 -0.40 -1.65
N GLU A 47 -4.85 -0.69 -1.09
CA GLU A 47 -5.01 -0.77 0.36
C GLU A 47 -4.30 -1.97 0.97
N ALA A 48 -4.16 -3.10 0.25
CA ALA A 48 -3.32 -4.21 0.68
C ALA A 48 -1.84 -3.78 0.78
N ILE A 49 -1.32 -3.06 -0.23
CA ILE A 49 0.06 -2.53 -0.17
C ILE A 49 0.19 -1.49 0.94
N ARG A 50 -0.80 -0.61 1.13
CA ARG A 50 -0.79 0.38 2.22
C ARG A 50 -0.83 -0.28 3.59
N GLU A 51 -1.63 -1.33 3.78
CA GLU A 51 -1.62 -2.12 5.01
C GLU A 51 -0.26 -2.78 5.24
N GLY A 52 0.39 -3.32 4.20
CA GLY A 52 1.74 -3.86 4.29
C GLY A 52 2.77 -2.81 4.74
N TYR A 53 2.72 -1.62 4.13
CA TYR A 53 3.52 -0.47 4.56
C TYR A 53 3.27 -0.09 6.03
N LEU A 54 2.02 -0.09 6.48
CA LEU A 54 1.69 0.22 7.87
C LEU A 54 2.22 -0.82 8.84
N GLN A 55 2.31 -2.11 8.46
CA GLN A 55 2.97 -3.11 9.31
C GLN A 55 4.46 -2.83 9.49
N HIS A 56 5.13 -2.31 8.45
CA HIS A 56 6.57 -2.02 8.53
C HIS A 56 6.89 -0.72 9.29
N TYR A 57 6.02 0.30 9.18
CA TYR A 57 6.38 1.66 9.57
C TYR A 57 5.34 2.37 10.46
N GLY A 58 4.23 1.72 10.82
CA GLY A 58 3.14 2.34 11.55
C GLY A 58 2.24 1.34 12.27
N ALA A 59 0.95 1.65 12.31
CA ALA A 59 -0.07 0.78 12.88
C ALA A 59 -1.02 0.31 11.78
N GLY A 60 -1.15 -1.01 11.63
CA GLY A 60 -2.12 -1.62 10.74
C GLY A 60 -3.56 -1.26 11.09
N ARG A 61 -4.39 -1.13 10.08
CA ARG A 61 -5.83 -0.84 10.23
C ARG A 61 -6.66 -2.11 10.29
N VAL A 62 -6.25 -3.15 9.55
CA VAL A 62 -6.95 -4.45 9.43
C VAL A 62 -6.15 -5.58 10.08
N VAL A 63 -4.82 -5.57 9.95
CA VAL A 63 -3.93 -6.59 10.51
C VAL A 63 -3.24 -6.01 11.74
N GLN A 64 -3.48 -6.58 12.92
CA GLN A 64 -2.98 -6.05 14.20
C GLN A 64 -2.32 -7.15 15.04
N PRO A 65 -1.16 -7.68 14.61
CA PRO A 65 -0.37 -8.61 15.41
C PRO A 65 0.22 -7.91 16.64
N ASP A 66 0.21 -8.59 17.78
CA ASP A 66 0.86 -8.11 19.01
C ASP A 66 2.38 -8.30 18.99
N ASP A 67 2.89 -9.12 18.07
CA ASP A 67 4.30 -9.47 17.91
C ASP A 67 4.93 -8.74 16.71
N ALA A 68 6.09 -8.13 16.92
CA ALA A 68 6.74 -7.30 15.91
C ALA A 68 7.33 -8.13 14.75
N ASP A 69 7.80 -9.34 15.00
CA ASP A 69 8.31 -10.23 13.95
C ASP A 69 7.17 -10.72 13.06
N LEU A 70 6.00 -11.02 13.66
CA LEU A 70 4.79 -11.31 12.92
C LEU A 70 4.28 -10.09 12.14
N ALA A 71 4.37 -8.89 12.69
CA ALA A 71 4.06 -7.66 11.96
C ALA A 71 4.93 -7.52 10.70
N LEU A 72 6.24 -7.76 10.82
CA LEU A 72 7.16 -7.73 9.68
C LEU A 72 6.73 -8.72 8.57
N LEU A 73 6.43 -9.97 8.94
CA LEU A 73 5.97 -11.00 7.99
C LEU A 73 4.57 -10.70 7.43
N ALA A 74 3.69 -10.10 8.22
CA ALA A 74 2.39 -9.63 7.77
C ALA A 74 2.56 -8.54 6.70
N GLY A 75 3.50 -7.62 6.90
CA GLY A 75 3.89 -6.59 5.95
C GLY A 75 4.28 -7.19 4.60
N ASP A 76 5.21 -8.14 4.61
CA ASP A 76 5.67 -8.85 3.42
C ASP A 76 4.53 -9.58 2.70
N ARG A 77 3.66 -10.28 3.45
CA ARG A 77 2.51 -11.00 2.89
C ARG A 77 1.51 -10.06 2.20
N LEU A 78 1.23 -8.91 2.81
CA LEU A 78 0.31 -7.89 2.31
C LEU A 78 0.86 -7.19 1.07
N TYR A 79 2.16 -6.89 1.05
CA TYR A 79 2.84 -6.46 -0.16
C TYR A 79 2.73 -7.51 -1.27
N ALA A 80 3.02 -8.78 -0.99
CA ALA A 80 2.88 -9.85 -1.97
C ALA A 80 1.45 -9.94 -2.53
N LEU A 81 0.43 -9.87 -1.66
CA LEU A 81 -0.98 -9.92 -2.05
C LEU A 81 -1.34 -8.78 -3.03
N GLY A 82 -0.96 -7.54 -2.69
CA GLY A 82 -1.25 -6.39 -3.53
C GLY A 82 -0.46 -6.39 -4.84
N LEU A 83 0.82 -6.76 -4.80
CA LEU A 83 1.70 -6.79 -5.97
C LEU A 83 1.33 -7.92 -6.94
N GLU A 84 0.91 -9.09 -6.45
CA GLU A 84 0.39 -10.18 -7.29
C GLU A 84 -0.84 -9.72 -8.08
N ARG A 85 -1.80 -9.08 -7.39
CA ARG A 85 -3.00 -8.52 -8.01
C ARG A 85 -2.67 -7.42 -9.01
N LEU A 86 -1.72 -6.56 -8.68
CA LEU A 86 -1.26 -5.49 -9.56
C LEU A 86 -0.64 -6.06 -10.84
N ALA A 87 0.27 -7.03 -10.71
CA ALA A 87 0.91 -7.69 -11.85
C ALA A 87 -0.11 -8.36 -12.77
N ALA A 88 -1.17 -8.97 -12.20
CA ALA A 88 -2.25 -9.58 -12.96
C ALA A 88 -3.08 -8.57 -13.80
N THR A 89 -3.03 -7.27 -13.49
CA THR A 89 -3.70 -6.24 -14.31
C THR A 89 -2.96 -5.95 -15.62
N GLY A 90 -1.65 -6.25 -15.69
CA GLY A 90 -0.78 -5.89 -16.81
C GLY A 90 -0.45 -4.39 -16.90
N ASP A 91 -0.85 -3.57 -15.93
CA ASP A 91 -0.56 -2.14 -15.89
C ASP A 91 0.88 -1.89 -15.40
N LEU A 92 1.82 -1.86 -16.35
CA LEU A 92 3.24 -1.64 -16.06
C LEU A 92 3.53 -0.26 -15.49
N GLU A 93 2.73 0.76 -15.82
CA GLU A 93 2.89 2.10 -15.26
C GLU A 93 2.53 2.09 -13.77
N ALA A 94 1.41 1.50 -13.41
CA ALA A 94 1.01 1.35 -12.01
C ALA A 94 1.99 0.47 -11.21
N VAL A 95 2.55 -0.57 -11.82
CA VAL A 95 3.65 -1.36 -11.21
C VAL A 95 4.86 -0.49 -10.90
N ALA A 96 5.32 0.31 -11.86
CA ALA A 96 6.46 1.20 -11.67
C ALA A 96 6.17 2.26 -10.59
N GLU A 97 4.98 2.87 -10.61
CA GLU A 97 4.59 3.87 -9.61
C GLU A 97 4.52 3.30 -8.19
N LEU A 98 3.91 2.14 -7.99
CA LEU A 98 3.79 1.55 -6.65
C LEU A 98 5.14 1.00 -6.15
N ALA A 99 6.00 0.52 -7.04
CA ALA A 99 7.39 0.18 -6.68
C ALA A 99 8.17 1.42 -6.20
N ASP A 100 8.00 2.56 -6.89
CA ASP A 100 8.60 3.83 -6.49
C ASP A 100 8.09 4.29 -5.13
N VAL A 101 6.78 4.20 -4.88
CA VAL A 101 6.18 4.54 -3.58
C VAL A 101 6.83 3.72 -2.46
N ILE A 102 6.93 2.39 -2.63
CA ILE A 102 7.52 1.51 -1.60
C ILE A 102 8.98 1.89 -1.34
N ALA A 103 9.78 2.08 -2.39
CA ALA A 103 11.19 2.41 -2.27
C ALA A 103 11.42 3.80 -1.63
N LEU A 104 10.69 4.81 -2.07
CA LEU A 104 10.82 6.19 -1.57
C LEU A 104 10.31 6.32 -0.13
N CYS A 105 9.26 5.59 0.24
CA CYS A 105 8.80 5.51 1.63
C CYS A 105 9.85 4.85 2.52
N ALA A 106 10.44 3.73 2.10
CA ALA A 106 11.52 3.08 2.85
C ALA A 106 12.72 4.02 3.04
N GLN A 107 13.11 4.75 1.99
CA GLN A 107 14.16 5.77 2.07
C GLN A 107 13.78 6.90 3.03
N ALA A 108 12.55 7.41 2.97
CA ALA A 108 12.05 8.45 3.87
C ALA A 108 12.10 8.03 5.34
N HIS A 109 11.73 6.80 5.66
CA HIS A 109 11.87 6.25 7.02
C HIS A 109 13.34 6.08 7.43
N ALA A 110 14.21 5.62 6.53
CA ALA A 110 15.65 5.53 6.80
C ALA A 110 16.30 6.90 7.09
N GLU A 111 15.79 7.96 6.48
CA GLU A 111 16.24 9.35 6.68
C GLU A 111 15.52 10.06 7.84
N GLY A 112 14.54 9.42 8.48
CA GLY A 112 13.78 10.01 9.59
C GLY A 112 12.76 11.09 9.16
N ASP A 113 12.26 11.03 7.91
CA ASP A 113 11.29 11.96 7.36
C ASP A 113 9.94 11.25 7.02
N PRO A 114 9.14 10.87 8.03
CA PRO A 114 7.85 10.22 7.81
C PRO A 114 6.83 11.13 7.08
N ALA A 115 7.00 12.45 7.14
CA ALA A 115 6.14 13.39 6.42
C ALA A 115 6.33 13.25 4.90
N ARG A 116 7.57 13.05 4.45
CA ARG A 116 7.86 12.72 3.05
C ARG A 116 7.24 11.38 2.64
N ALA A 117 7.26 10.36 3.49
CA ALA A 117 6.63 9.07 3.18
C ALA A 117 5.11 9.23 2.90
N GLU A 118 4.40 10.04 3.69
CA GLU A 118 2.97 10.30 3.45
C GLU A 118 2.71 11.14 2.18
N ALA A 119 3.61 12.10 1.87
CA ALA A 119 3.55 12.84 0.62
C ALA A 119 3.77 11.93 -0.60
N VAL A 120 4.73 10.99 -0.52
CA VAL A 120 4.99 9.96 -1.54
C VAL A 120 3.76 9.09 -1.77
N TRP A 121 3.11 8.62 -0.70
CA TRP A 121 1.87 7.83 -0.82
C TRP A 121 0.74 8.59 -1.51
N THR A 122 0.54 9.85 -1.12
CA THR A 122 -0.51 10.70 -1.69
C THR A 122 -0.25 10.96 -3.18
N ALA A 123 0.98 11.33 -3.55
CA ALA A 123 1.35 11.60 -4.93
C ALA A 123 1.32 10.33 -5.80
N GLY A 124 1.84 9.21 -5.28
CA GLY A 124 1.87 7.94 -6.00
C GLY A 124 0.49 7.37 -6.26
N ALA A 125 -0.43 7.40 -5.28
CA ALA A 125 -1.81 6.96 -5.50
C ALA A 125 -2.52 7.81 -6.57
N ALA A 126 -2.30 9.13 -6.56
CA ALA A 126 -2.82 10.02 -7.59
C ALA A 126 -2.21 9.72 -8.99
N ALA A 127 -0.91 9.43 -9.06
CA ALA A 127 -0.24 9.04 -10.31
C ALA A 127 -0.73 7.69 -10.83
N VAL A 128 -1.00 6.72 -9.96
CA VAL A 128 -1.64 5.45 -10.38
C VAL A 128 -3.00 5.73 -11.00
N ALA A 129 -3.83 6.59 -10.37
CA ALA A 129 -5.17 6.92 -10.83
C ALA A 129 -5.20 7.68 -12.17
N GLY A 130 -4.35 8.70 -12.31
CA GLY A 130 -4.38 9.65 -13.44
C GLY A 130 -3.26 9.51 -14.46
N GLY A 131 -2.28 8.64 -14.21
CA GLY A 131 -1.01 8.58 -14.93
C GLY A 131 0.02 9.57 -14.37
N PRO A 132 1.33 9.27 -14.47
CA PRO A 132 2.38 10.16 -14.00
C PRO A 132 2.48 11.43 -14.86
N SER A 133 2.62 12.59 -14.20
CA SER A 133 2.88 13.87 -14.87
C SER A 133 4.38 14.19 -14.92
N PRO A 134 4.85 15.07 -15.82
CA PRO A 134 6.25 15.52 -15.81
C PRO A 134 6.70 16.11 -14.47
N ASP A 135 5.81 16.82 -13.77
CA ASP A 135 6.08 17.41 -12.46
C ASP A 135 6.18 16.35 -11.36
N HIS A 136 5.34 15.31 -11.41
CA HIS A 136 5.44 14.13 -10.54
C HIS A 136 6.77 13.42 -10.75
N GLU A 137 7.15 13.18 -12.00
CA GLU A 137 8.43 12.56 -12.35
C GLU A 137 9.64 13.40 -11.88
N ALA A 138 9.57 14.73 -12.01
CA ALA A 138 10.59 15.62 -11.48
C ALA A 138 10.68 15.55 -9.95
N THR A 139 9.55 15.50 -9.27
CA THR A 139 9.47 15.36 -7.81
C THR A 139 10.05 14.03 -7.34
N LYS A 140 9.72 12.92 -8.01
CA LYS A 140 10.32 11.60 -7.71
C LYS A 140 11.84 11.61 -7.87
N ARG A 141 12.38 12.23 -8.94
CA ARG A 141 13.84 12.35 -9.11
C ARG A 141 14.47 13.12 -7.94
N GLN A 142 13.87 14.23 -7.54
CA GLN A 142 14.33 15.00 -6.38
C GLN A 142 14.33 14.17 -5.09
N TRP A 143 13.27 13.39 -4.82
CA TRP A 143 13.22 12.51 -3.65
C TRP A 143 14.24 11.38 -3.67
N ARG A 144 14.58 10.85 -4.85
CA ARG A 144 15.69 9.88 -5.02
C ARG A 144 17.07 10.50 -4.80
N GLY A 145 17.17 11.82 -4.70
CA GLY A 145 18.45 12.54 -4.65
C GLY A 145 19.17 12.61 -6.00
N ALA A 146 18.42 12.53 -7.11
CA ALA A 146 18.92 12.56 -8.50
C ALA A 146 18.64 13.90 -9.20
#